data_AF-A0A0P7W8K1-F1
#
_entry.id   AF-A0A0P7W8K1-F1
#
_cell.length_a   1.000
_cell.length_b   1.000
_cell.length_c   1.000
_cell.angle_alpha   90.00
_cell.angle_beta   90.00
_cell.angle_gamma   90.00
#
_symmetry.space_group_name_H-M   'P 1'
#
loop_
_entity.id
_entity.type
_entity.pdbx_description
1 polymer ?
#
loop_
_entity_poly.entity_id
_entity_poly.type
_entity_poly.pdbx_seq_one_letter_code
_entity_poly.pdbx_strand_id
1 'polypeptide(L)' 'KLKAHLDWEEEQVSSPSILRLIYQGRFLHGNVTLGALKLPLGKTTVMHLVARETLPEPNSQ' A
#
# COMPACT_ATOMS: atom_id res chain seq x y z
N LYS A 1 24.83 -11.37 5.42
CA LYS A 1 23.72 -11.48 6.40
C LYS A 1 23.04 -10.12 6.48
N LEU A 2 21.93 -9.92 5.78
CA LEU A 2 21.14 -8.70 5.90
C LEU A 2 20.48 -8.73 7.27
N LYS A 3 20.90 -7.82 8.16
CA LYS A 3 20.32 -7.65 9.49
C LYS A 3 19.01 -6.90 9.28
N ALA A 4 17.89 -7.60 9.34
CA ALA A 4 16.59 -6.94 9.41
C ALA A 4 16.57 -6.06 10.67
N HIS A 5 16.21 -4.79 10.51
CA HIS A 5 16.07 -3.84 11.61
C HIS A 5 14.99 -4.36 12.57
N LEU A 6 15.27 -4.38 13.87
CA LEU A 6 14.35 -4.85 14.92
C LEU A 6 13.10 -3.97 15.09
N ASP A 7 13.10 -2.75 14.54
CA ASP A 7 11.97 -1.79 14.66
C ASP A 7 10.65 -2.30 14.04
N TRP A 8 10.70 -3.25 13.10
CA TRP A 8 9.50 -3.71 12.41
C TRP A 8 8.63 -4.69 13.22
N GLU A 9 9.16 -5.27 14.30
CA GLU A 9 8.39 -6.18 15.18
C GLU A 9 7.29 -5.41 15.94
N GLU A 10 7.52 -4.15 16.31
CA GLU A 10 6.51 -3.32 16.99
C GLU A 10 5.42 -2.81 16.04
N GLU A 11 5.72 -2.71 14.74
CA GLU A 11 4.76 -2.32 13.69
C GLU A 11 4.03 -3.53 13.06
N GLN A 12 4.12 -4.72 13.66
CA GLN A 12 3.49 -5.91 13.13
C GLN A 12 1.97 -5.77 13.12
N VAL A 13 1.35 -5.98 11.96
CA VAL A 13 -0.11 -5.97 11.80
C VAL A 13 -0.71 -7.35 12.06
N SER A 14 -1.90 -7.37 12.66
CA SER A 14 -2.65 -8.61 12.94
C SER A 14 -3.05 -9.39 11.69
N SER A 15 -3.27 -8.68 10.57
CA SER A 15 -3.57 -9.28 9.27
C SER A 15 -3.04 -8.41 8.13
N PRO A 16 -2.41 -8.98 7.08
CA PRO A 16 -2.02 -8.23 5.89
C PRO A 16 -3.22 -7.64 5.14
N SER A 17 -4.43 -8.14 5.37
CA SER A 17 -5.65 -7.61 4.75
C SER A 17 -6.03 -6.20 5.18
N ILE A 18 -5.42 -5.66 6.24
CA ILE A 18 -5.62 -4.26 6.67
C ILE A 18 -4.64 -3.31 5.97
N LEU A 19 -3.62 -3.84 5.30
CA LEU A 19 -2.66 -3.01 4.60
C LEU A 19 -3.32 -2.44 3.33
N ARG A 20 -3.10 -1.14 3.12
CA ARG A 20 -3.64 -0.40 1.97
C ARG A 20 -2.51 0.35 1.31
N LEU A 21 -2.35 0.10 0.01
CA LEU A 21 -1.39 0.82 -0.82
C LEU A 21 -2.08 2.06 -1.39
N ILE A 22 -1.41 3.21 -1.31
CA ILE A 22 -1.92 4.50 -1.79
C ILE A 22 -1.02 4.97 -2.92
N TYR A 23 -1.62 5.23 -4.07
CA TYR A 23 -0.95 5.80 -5.23
C TYR A 23 -1.66 7.10 -5.64
N GLN A 24 -0.92 8.20 -5.73
CA GLN A 24 -1.45 9.52 -6.10
C GLN A 24 -2.70 9.94 -5.28
N GLY A 25 -2.68 9.67 -3.97
CA GLY A 25 -3.78 10.01 -3.06
C GLY A 25 -4.99 9.07 -3.16
N ARG A 26 -4.89 7.95 -3.89
CA ARG A 26 -5.97 6.96 -4.05
C ARG A 26 -5.58 5.63 -3.45
N PHE A 27 -6.49 5.03 -2.70
CA PHE A 27 -6.35 3.66 -2.22
C PHE A 27 -6.44 2.68 -3.39
N LEU A 28 -5.50 1.74 -3.45
CA LEU A 28 -5.54 0.64 -4.39
C LEU A 28 -6.26 -0.54 -3.77
N HIS A 29 -7.18 -1.13 -4.52
CA HIS A 29 -7.85 -2.37 -4.13
C HIS A 29 -6.87 -3.54 -4.23
N GLY A 30 -7.00 -4.55 -3.36
CA GLY A 30 -6.07 -5.71 -3.32
C GLY A 30 -5.99 -6.52 -4.63
N ASN A 31 -6.98 -6.37 -5.50
CA ASN A 31 -7.04 -7.06 -6.80
C ASN A 31 -6.40 -6.25 -7.96
N VAL A 32 -5.90 -5.03 -7.70
CA VAL A 32 -5.26 -4.20 -8.73
C VAL A 32 -3.82 -4.66 -8.93
N THR A 33 -3.42 -4.86 -10.18
CA THR A 33 -2.04 -5.20 -10.57
C THR A 33 -1.28 -3.96 -11.01
N LEU A 34 0.06 -3.97 -10.90
CA LEU A 34 0.90 -2.86 -11.40
C LEU A 34 0.71 -2.61 -12.91
N GLY A 35 0.41 -3.65 -13.69
CA GLY A 35 0.13 -3.53 -15.12
C GLY A 35 -1.14 -2.73 -15.41
N ALA A 36 -2.16 -2.83 -14.56
CA ALA A 36 -3.39 -2.04 -14.70
C ALA A 36 -3.17 -0.54 -14.42
N LEU A 37 -2.14 -0.19 -13.65
CA LEU A 37 -1.81 1.20 -13.29
C LEU A 37 -1.06 1.96 -14.39
N LYS A 38 -0.69 1.29 -15.50
CA LYS A 38 0.05 1.89 -16.63
C LYS A 38 1.28 2.68 -16.16
N LEU A 39 2.01 2.15 -15.18
CA LEU A 39 3.19 2.82 -14.65
C LEU A 39 4.28 2.92 -15.73
N PRO A 40 4.99 4.06 -15.81
CA PRO A 40 6.07 4.22 -16.76
C PRO A 40 7.22 3.25 -16.44
N LEU A 41 7.62 2.44 -17.43
CA LEU A 41 8.73 1.51 -17.30
C LEU A 41 10.05 2.26 -17.06
N GLY A 42 10.92 1.68 -16.26
CA GLY A 42 12.23 2.25 -15.94
C GLY A 42 12.18 3.50 -15.05
N LYS A 43 11.01 3.85 -14.49
CA LYS A 43 10.86 4.96 -13.55
C LYS A 43 10.51 4.48 -12.15
N THR A 44 11.01 5.21 -11.17
CA THR A 44 10.62 5.04 -9.77
C THR A 44 9.21 5.61 -9.56
N THR A 45 8.36 4.82 -8.90
CA THR A 45 7.01 5.24 -8.50
C THR A 45 6.93 5.31 -6.98
N VAL A 46 6.47 6.43 -6.45
CA VAL A 46 6.24 6.62 -5.01
C VAL A 46 4.83 6.16 -4.65
N MET A 47 4.71 5.36 -3.60
CA MET A 47 3.46 4.88 -3.03
C MET A 47 3.54 4.97 -1.51
N HIS A 48 2.40 5.11 -0.84
CA HIS A 48 2.34 5.09 0.63
C HIS A 48 1.67 3.81 1.08
N LEU A 49 2.20 3.17 2.12
CA LEU A 49 1.60 1.99 2.75
C LEU A 49 1.02 2.42 4.09
N VAL A 50 -0.25 2.08 4.34
CA VAL A 50 -0.92 2.37 5.63
C VAL A 50 -1.70 1.16 6.11
N ALA A 51 -1.80 0.97 7.41
CA ALA A 51 -2.68 -0.01 8.03
C ALA A 51 -4.06 0.64 8.29
N ARG A 52 -5.12 0.21 7.59
CA ARG A 52 -6.49 0.65 7.81
C ARG A 52 -7.49 -0.50 7.65
N GLU A 53 -8.29 -0.72 8.67
CA GLU A 53 -9.38 -1.69 8.65
C GLU A 53 -10.52 -1.24 7.73
N THR A 54 -10.87 0.04 7.76
CA THR A 54 -11.94 0.65 6.95
C THR A 54 -11.39 1.65 5.95
N LEU A 55 -11.93 1.61 4.72
CA LEU A 55 -11.68 2.66 3.73
C LEU A 55 -12.54 3.89 4.07
N PRO A 56 -12.02 5.12 3.93
CA PRO A 56 -12.91 6.28 3.94
C PRO A 56 -13.93 6.12 2.81
N GLU A 57 -15.17 6.53 3.04
CA GLU A 57 -16.24 6.39 2.05
C GLU A 57 -15.77 6.92 0.69
N PRO A 58 -16.05 6.19 -0.42
CA PRO A 58 -15.74 6.70 -1.74
C PRO A 58 -16.46 8.03 -1.90
N ASN A 59 -15.71 9.09 -2.20
CA ASN A 59 -16.26 10.41 -2.46
C ASN A 59 -17.15 10.28 -3.71
N SER A 60 -18.44 10.02 -3.47
CA SER A 60 -19.46 9.85 -4.50
C SER A 60 -20.00 11.23 -4.80
N GLN A 61 -19.27 11.97 -5.64
CA GLN A 61 -19.81 13.16 -6.29
C GLN A 61 -20.53 12.77 -7.59
#